data_AF-A0A7S2E5F1-F1
#
_entry.id   AF-A0A7S2E5F1-F1
#
_cell.length_a   1.000
_cell.length_b   1.000
_cell.length_c   1.000
_cell.angle_alpha   90.00
_cell.angle_beta   90.00
_cell.angle_gamma   90.00
#
_symmetry.space_group_name_H-M   'P 1'
#
loop_
_entity.id
_entity.type
_entity.pdbx_description
1 polymer ?
#
loop_
_entity_poly.entity_id
_entity_poly.type
_entity_poly.pdbx_seq_one_letter_code
_entity_poly.pdbx_strand_id
1 'polypeptide(L)'
;TSAEEEEGVAARLSSNTTPVAVFHADNDVMVPVQSAKSLVSALLRSGHDRVWFVRYSSAPAPPVSGHSHMIGHGSYELAFREPRLYEWLLDQTCESCMHETYLWKDLKDNA
;
A
#
# COMPACT_ATOMS: atom_id res chain seq x y z
N THR A 1 7.08 -14.93 1.86
CA THR A 1 6.60 -14.98 0.47
C THR A 1 7.78 -15.29 -0.42
N SER A 2 7.62 -16.12 -1.44
CA SER A 2 8.72 -16.40 -2.37
C SER A 2 8.87 -15.24 -3.37
N ALA A 3 10.07 -15.05 -3.91
CA ALA A 3 10.32 -14.02 -4.92
C ALA A 3 9.41 -14.17 -6.17
N GLU A 4 9.02 -15.41 -6.50
CA GLU A 4 8.10 -15.71 -7.60
C GLU A 4 6.69 -15.18 -7.36
N GLU A 5 6.18 -15.21 -6.11
CA GLU A 5 4.89 -14.62 -5.76
C GLU A 5 4.92 -13.10 -5.92
N GLU A 6 6.02 -12.47 -5.50
CA GLU A 6 6.22 -11.02 -5.58
C GLU A 6 6.32 -10.55 -7.03
N GLU A 7 7.03 -11.29 -7.90
CA GLU A 7 7.08 -11.02 -9.33
C GLU A 7 5.74 -11.24 -10.03
N GLY A 8 4.99 -12.28 -9.64
CA GLY A 8 3.65 -12.54 -10.16
C GLY A 8 2.66 -11.41 -9.82
N VAL A 9 2.74 -10.86 -8.60
CA VAL A 9 1.94 -9.69 -8.20
C VAL A 9 2.38 -8.44 -8.96
N ALA A 10 3.68 -8.19 -9.06
CA ALA A 10 4.21 -7.06 -9.82
C ALA A 10 3.80 -7.11 -11.30
N ALA A 11 3.87 -8.28 -11.95
CA ALA A 11 3.45 -8.45 -13.33
C ALA A 11 1.95 -8.16 -13.56
N ARG A 12 1.09 -8.48 -12.57
CA ARG A 12 -0.35 -8.17 -12.63
C ARG A 12 -0.65 -6.70 -12.38
N LEU A 13 0.12 -6.06 -11.50
CA LEU A 13 0.01 -4.62 -11.23
C LEU A 13 0.69 -3.77 -12.30
N SER A 14 1.65 -4.32 -13.04
CA SER A 14 2.28 -3.63 -14.17
C SER A 14 1.44 -3.69 -15.43
N SER A 15 0.55 -4.68 -15.56
CA SER A 15 -0.36 -4.80 -16.69
C SER A 15 -1.60 -3.89 -16.59
N ASN A 16 -1.81 -3.23 -15.45
CA ASN A 16 -2.78 -2.15 -15.30
C ASN A 16 -2.06 -0.88 -14.83
N THR A 17 -2.50 0.31 -15.24
CA THR A 17 -1.88 1.58 -14.83
C THR A 17 -2.29 1.99 -13.41
N THR A 18 -2.66 1.01 -12.56
CA THR A 18 -3.22 1.28 -11.22
C THR A 18 -2.13 1.78 -10.30
N PRO A 19 -2.22 3.02 -9.80
CA PRO A 19 -1.23 3.57 -8.88
C PRO A 19 -1.10 2.72 -7.61
N VAL A 20 0.11 2.54 -7.10
CA VAL A 20 0.37 1.70 -5.91
C VAL A 20 1.07 2.50 -4.82
N ALA A 21 0.48 2.51 -3.62
CA ALA A 21 1.13 3.00 -2.40
C ALA A 21 1.43 1.83 -1.45
N VAL A 22 2.68 1.73 -1.00
CA VAL A 22 3.18 0.67 -0.11
C VAL A 22 3.67 1.30 1.19
N PHE A 23 3.22 0.77 2.33
CA PHE A 23 3.60 1.23 3.66
C PHE A 23 4.13 0.03 4.45
N HIS A 24 5.31 0.16 5.07
CA HIS A 24 5.89 -0.94 5.86
C HIS A 24 6.81 -0.43 6.95
N ALA A 25 6.94 -1.17 8.05
CA ALA A 25 7.87 -0.85 9.13
C ALA A 25 9.07 -1.80 9.17
N ASP A 26 10.26 -1.28 9.46
CA ASP A 26 11.49 -2.06 9.56
C ASP A 26 11.49 -3.10 10.66
N ASN A 27 10.76 -2.82 11.74
CA ASN A 27 10.66 -3.69 12.91
C ASN A 27 9.47 -4.67 12.85
N ASP A 28 8.81 -4.83 11.70
CA ASP A 28 7.74 -5.81 11.54
C ASP A 28 8.28 -7.24 11.69
N VAL A 29 7.97 -7.86 12.83
CA VAL A 29 8.42 -9.21 13.18
C VAL A 29 7.63 -10.32 12.49
N MET A 30 6.51 -9.97 11.84
CA MET A 30 5.61 -10.92 11.18
C MET A 30 5.83 -10.96 9.68
N VAL A 31 6.03 -9.80 9.06
CA VAL A 31 6.30 -9.66 7.63
C VAL A 31 7.58 -8.87 7.43
N PRO A 32 8.69 -9.50 7.00
CA PRO A 32 9.95 -8.79 6.78
C PRO A 32 9.81 -7.68 5.74
N VAL A 33 10.37 -6.51 6.04
CA VAL A 33 10.35 -5.33 5.13
C VAL A 33 10.96 -5.61 3.76
N GLN A 34 11.80 -6.64 3.64
CA GLN A 34 12.39 -7.08 2.37
C GLN A 34 11.32 -7.45 1.34
N SER A 35 10.19 -8.05 1.73
CA SER A 35 9.12 -8.38 0.79
C SER A 35 8.50 -7.13 0.16
N ALA A 36 8.26 -6.08 0.97
CA ALA A 36 7.79 -4.79 0.45
C ALA A 36 8.82 -4.16 -0.51
N LYS A 37 10.11 -4.21 -0.15
CA LYS A 37 11.20 -3.69 -1.02
C LYS A 37 11.28 -4.44 -2.34
N SER A 38 11.16 -5.77 -2.32
CA SER A 38 11.18 -6.61 -3.52
C SER A 38 9.99 -6.30 -4.43
N LEU A 39 8.78 -6.16 -3.89
CA LEU A 39 7.58 -5.76 -4.64
C LEU A 39 7.76 -4.39 -5.32
N VAL A 40 8.18 -3.37 -4.55
CA VAL A 40 8.43 -2.03 -5.08
C VAL A 40 9.49 -2.07 -6.18
N SER A 41 10.56 -2.84 -5.97
CA SER A 41 11.62 -3.01 -6.98
C SER A 41 11.10 -3.69 -8.25
N ALA A 42 10.22 -4.70 -8.12
CA ALA A 42 9.63 -5.39 -9.26
C ALA A 42 8.67 -4.49 -10.04
N LEU A 43 7.83 -3.70 -9.36
CA LEU A 43 6.96 -2.69 -9.99
C LEU A 43 7.79 -1.68 -10.79
N LEU A 44 8.83 -1.10 -10.19
CA LEU A 44 9.70 -0.14 -10.88
C LEU A 44 10.42 -0.77 -12.09
N ARG A 45 10.92 -2.01 -11.97
CA ARG A 45 11.55 -2.73 -13.10
C ARG A 45 10.59 -3.03 -14.25
N SER A 46 9.30 -3.19 -13.95
CA SER A 46 8.26 -3.42 -14.95
C SER A 46 7.84 -2.16 -15.71
N GLY A 47 8.40 -0.99 -15.35
CA GLY A 47 8.04 0.30 -15.93
C GLY A 47 6.84 0.98 -15.25
N HIS A 48 6.38 0.48 -14.11
CA HIS A 48 5.35 1.14 -13.33
C HIS A 48 5.93 2.40 -12.67
N ASP A 49 5.39 3.57 -13.02
CA ASP A 49 5.93 4.89 -12.64
C ASP A 49 5.15 5.56 -11.49
N ARG A 50 3.96 5.04 -11.15
CA ARG A 50 3.09 5.55 -10.08
C ARG A 50 3.18 4.72 -8.79
N VAL A 51 4.41 4.53 -8.29
CA VAL A 51 4.68 3.84 -7.03
C VAL A 51 5.08 4.82 -5.93
N TRP A 52 4.39 4.79 -4.80
CA TRP A 52 4.81 5.50 -3.58
C TRP A 52 5.15 4.50 -2.48
N PHE A 53 6.39 4.53 -1.98
CA PHE A 53 6.82 3.65 -0.88
C PHE A 53 7.17 4.47 0.36
N VAL A 54 6.46 4.21 1.46
CA VAL A 54 6.75 4.77 2.78
C VAL A 54 7.28 3.68 3.69
N ARG A 55 8.47 3.94 4.24
CA ARG A 55 9.17 3.03 5.14
C ARG A 55 9.32 3.69 6.50
N TYR A 56 8.70 3.10 7.51
CA TYR A 56 8.85 3.53 8.90
C TYR A 56 10.02 2.80 9.55
N SER A 57 10.81 3.51 10.36
CA SER A 57 11.85 2.88 11.18
C SER A 57 11.25 1.97 12.25
N SER A 58 10.05 2.31 12.75
CA SER A 58 9.32 1.50 13.71
C SER A 58 7.81 1.73 13.61
N ALA A 59 7.05 0.70 13.95
CA ALA A 59 5.60 0.74 14.15
C ALA A 59 5.21 -0.07 15.40
N PRO A 60 4.01 0.16 15.96
CA PRO A 60 3.50 -0.63 17.08
C PRO A 60 3.09 -2.04 16.63
N ALA A 61 2.72 -2.88 17.60
CA ALA A 61 1.88 -4.04 17.31
C ALA A 61 0.44 -3.61 16.97
N PRO A 62 -0.36 -4.47 16.32
CA PRO A 62 -1.79 -4.25 16.14
C PRO A 62 -2.47 -3.91 17.47
N PRO A 63 -3.42 -2.95 17.52
CA PRO A 63 -4.12 -2.53 18.74
C PRO A 63 -5.23 -3.52 19.12
N VAL A 64 -4.95 -4.83 19.04
CA VAL A 64 -5.89 -5.92 19.32
C VAL A 64 -5.29 -6.78 20.43
N SER A 65 -6.06 -7.01 21.50
CA SER A 65 -5.66 -7.89 22.59
C SER A 65 -5.24 -9.27 22.05
N GLY A 66 -4.09 -9.76 22.49
CA GLY A 66 -3.51 -11.04 22.03
C GLY A 66 -2.44 -10.89 20.94
N HIS A 67 -2.37 -9.76 20.24
CA HIS A 67 -1.40 -9.52 19.17
C HIS A 67 -0.22 -8.63 19.57
N SER A 68 -0.03 -8.38 20.87
CA SER A 68 1.06 -7.54 21.39
C SER A 68 2.46 -8.05 21.06
N HIS A 69 2.60 -9.32 20.67
CA HIS A 69 3.85 -9.93 20.23
C HIS A 69 4.23 -9.57 18.79
N MET A 70 3.30 -9.06 17.98
CA MET A 70 3.49 -8.73 16.56
C MET A 70 4.05 -7.30 16.39
N ILE A 71 5.14 -6.99 17.10
CA ILE A 71 5.78 -5.66 17.06
C ILE A 71 6.09 -5.26 15.62
N GLY A 72 5.83 -4.00 15.26
CA GLY A 72 6.02 -3.47 13.90
C GLY A 72 4.90 -3.80 12.91
N HIS A 73 4.07 -4.81 13.18
CA HIS A 73 3.01 -5.23 12.26
C HIS A 73 1.82 -4.26 12.20
N GLY A 74 1.72 -3.34 13.17
CA GLY A 74 0.73 -2.28 13.20
C GLY A 74 1.05 -1.07 12.31
N SER A 75 1.89 -1.22 11.27
CA SER A 75 2.30 -0.10 10.40
C SER A 75 1.13 0.53 9.63
N TYR A 76 0.02 -0.19 9.45
CA TYR A 76 -1.22 0.34 8.88
C TYR A 76 -1.85 1.46 9.73
N GLU A 77 -1.67 1.43 11.06
CA GLU A 77 -2.14 2.52 11.95
C GLU A 77 -1.44 3.85 11.62
N LEU A 78 -0.16 3.77 11.24
CA LEU A 78 0.62 4.95 10.85
C LEU A 78 0.21 5.40 9.44
N ALA A 79 0.02 4.46 8.51
CA ALA A 79 -0.41 4.76 7.16
C ALA A 79 -1.75 5.50 7.14
N PHE A 80 -2.77 5.02 7.88
CA PHE A 80 -4.08 5.70 7.95
C PHE A 80 -4.07 7.00 8.76
N ARG A 81 -2.97 7.34 9.45
CA ARG A 81 -2.82 8.65 10.10
C ARG A 81 -2.04 9.64 9.24
N GLU A 82 -1.45 9.21 8.12
CA GLU A 82 -0.70 10.06 7.20
C GLU A 82 -1.67 10.86 6.31
N PRO A 83 -1.79 12.19 6.48
CA PRO A 83 -2.71 12.99 5.66
C PRO A 83 -2.41 12.90 4.16
N ARG A 84 -1.12 12.79 3.80
CA ARG A 84 -0.69 12.65 2.41
C ARG A 84 -1.19 11.37 1.75
N LEU A 85 -1.58 10.35 2.52
CA LEU A 85 -2.22 9.15 1.98
C LEU A 85 -3.54 9.49 1.32
N TYR A 86 -4.35 10.31 1.98
CA TYR A 86 -5.66 10.69 1.47
C TYR A 86 -5.54 11.63 0.28
N GLU A 87 -4.62 12.59 0.33
CA GLU A 87 -4.30 13.45 -0.82
C GLU A 87 -3.87 12.60 -2.02
N TRP A 88 -2.94 11.67 -1.81
CA TRP A 88 -2.49 10.76 -2.86
C TRP A 88 -3.65 9.92 -3.39
N LEU A 89 -4.49 9.31 -2.54
CA LEU A 89 -5.62 8.50 -3.00
C LEU A 89 -6.63 9.31 -3.81
N LEU A 90 -6.92 10.56 -3.42
CA LEU A 90 -7.89 11.42 -4.09
C LEU A 90 -7.38 12.00 -5.41
N ASP A 91 -6.06 12.15 -5.57
CA ASP A 91 -5.44 12.59 -6.82
C ASP A 91 -5.48 11.52 -7.93
N GLN A 92 -5.93 10.29 -7.64
CA GLN A 92 -5.93 9.22 -8.63
C GLN A 92 -7.17 9.30 -9.54
N THR A 93 -6.97 9.63 -10.81
CA THR A 93 -8.01 9.65 -11.86
C THR A 93 -8.02 8.36 -12.67
N CYS A 94 -9.20 7.94 -13.16
CA CYS A 94 -9.28 6.85 -14.11
C CYS A 94 -8.77 7.33 -15.48
N GLU A 95 -7.65 6.79 -15.96
CA GLU A 95 -7.07 7.18 -17.25
C GLU A 95 -7.97 6.82 -18.44
N SER A 96 -8.83 5.80 -18.29
CA SER A 96 -9.72 5.32 -19.35
C SER A 96 -10.94 6.19 -19.60
N CYS A 97 -11.48 6.85 -18.57
CA CYS A 97 -12.71 7.66 -18.69
C CYS A 97 -12.57 9.08 -18.15
N MET A 98 -11.37 9.47 -17.72
CA MET A 98 -11.00 10.77 -17.13
C MET A 98 -11.93 11.27 -16.02
N HIS A 99 -12.72 10.37 -15.40
CA HIS A 99 -13.48 10.70 -14.21
C HIS A 99 -12.59 10.57 -12.98
N GLU A 100 -12.78 11.49 -12.04
CA GLU A 100 -12.38 11.29 -10.65
C GLU A 100 -12.97 9.95 -10.20
N THR A 101 -12.13 9.07 -9.65
CA THR A 101 -12.52 7.69 -9.34
C THR A 101 -13.54 7.60 -8.20
N TYR A 102 -13.90 8.73 -7.58
CA TYR A 102 -14.84 8.81 -6.45
C TYR A 102 -15.76 10.03 -6.56
N LEU A 103 -16.98 9.84 -7.08
CA LEU A 103 -18.07 10.75 -6.75
C LEU A 103 -18.60 10.37 -5.36
N TRP A 104 -18.25 11.17 -4.35
CA TRP A 104 -18.79 11.08 -2.98
C TRP A 104 -20.33 10.98 -2.87
N LYS A 105 -21.07 11.24 -3.95
CA LYS A 105 -22.53 11.11 -4.02
C LYS A 105 -23.01 9.67 -3.81
N ASP A 106 -22.22 8.65 -4.15
CA ASP A 106 -22.68 7.26 -4.11
C ASP A 106 -22.63 6.62 -2.70
N LEU A 107 -22.07 7.32 -1.70
CA LEU A 107 -22.02 6.86 -0.31
C LEU A 107 -23.20 7.35 0.54
N LYS A 108 -23.92 8.38 0.10
CA LYS A 108 -25.03 8.97 0.87
C LYS A 108 -26.36 8.22 0.72
N ASP A 109 -26.49 7.39 -0.31
CA ASP A 109 -27.73 6.69 -0.61
C ASP A 109 -27.87 5.35 0.14
N ASN A 110 -26.91 4.99 0.99
CA ASN A 110 -26.91 3.75 1.79
C ASN A 110 -26.60 3.97 3.29
N ALA A 111 -26.81 5.19 3.81
CA ALA A 111 -26.64 5.52 5.23
C ALA A 111 -28.00 5.65 5.96
#